data_AF-A0A1B1CK69-F1
#
_entry.id   AF-A0A1B1CK69-F1
#
_cell.length_a   1.000
_cell.length_b   1.000
_cell.length_c   1.000
_cell.angle_alpha   90.00
_cell.angle_beta   90.00
_cell.angle_gamma   90.00
#
_symmetry.space_group_name_H-M   'P 1'
#
loop_
_entity.id
_entity.type
_entity.pdbx_description
1 polymer ?
#
loop_
_entity_poly.entity_id
_entity_poly.type
_entity_poly.pdbx_seq_one_letter_code
_entity_poly.pdbx_strand_id
1 'polypeptide(L)'
;MLLLSGCGGDLARSPRPLLSAPFAYLSLAACRAYASNIVECQLEYGSQFGRQRLGPVQETGRTIGRGANRYQVTSCYSFPRIQKELPNFVCRIYDARSGADAGSVLIKGGTAVRLARILGDREQIQYRWMPDKWSRLRD
;
A
#
# COMPACT_ATOMS: atom_id res chain seq x y z
N MET A 1 -57.82 -5.35 0.29
CA MET A 1 -56.53 -5.90 -0.19
C MET A 1 -55.44 -5.32 0.68
N LEU A 2 -54.91 -6.14 1.59
CA LEU A 2 -53.90 -5.75 2.57
C LEU A 2 -52.50 -5.81 1.97
N LEU A 3 -51.66 -4.90 2.47
CA LEU A 3 -50.33 -4.52 2.02
C LEU A 3 -49.37 -5.73 1.91
N LEU A 4 -48.68 -5.83 0.77
CA LEU A 4 -47.58 -6.76 0.55
C LEU A 4 -46.35 -6.31 1.36
N SER A 5 -45.88 -7.20 2.23
CA SER A 5 -44.63 -7.11 2.97
C SER A 5 -43.43 -7.16 2.02
N GLY A 6 -42.75 -6.02 1.83
CA GLY A 6 -41.46 -5.95 1.12
C GLY A 6 -40.33 -6.52 1.99
N CYS A 7 -39.59 -7.48 1.44
CA CYS A 7 -38.40 -8.07 2.07
C CYS A 7 -37.35 -6.99 2.35
N GLY A 8 -36.92 -6.92 3.61
CA GLY A 8 -35.81 -6.11 4.03
C GLY A 8 -34.47 -6.66 3.55
N GLY A 9 -33.53 -5.75 3.34
CA GLY A 9 -32.11 -6.06 3.39
C GLY A 9 -31.42 -6.17 2.05
N ASP A 10 -31.52 -5.15 1.20
CA ASP A 10 -30.28 -4.70 0.56
C ASP A 10 -29.35 -4.27 1.70
N LEU A 11 -28.56 -5.22 2.21
CA LEU A 11 -27.34 -4.93 2.94
C LEU A 11 -26.52 -4.09 1.98
N ALA A 12 -26.70 -2.78 2.09
CA ALA A 12 -25.97 -1.75 1.38
C ALA A 12 -24.51 -2.14 1.47
N ARG A 13 -24.04 -2.79 0.40
CA ARG A 13 -22.63 -3.02 0.17
C ARG A 13 -22.11 -1.61 0.00
N SER A 14 -21.63 -1.04 1.11
CA SER A 14 -21.11 0.31 1.18
C SER A 14 -20.27 0.50 -0.08
N PRO A 15 -20.65 1.43 -0.99
CA PRO A 15 -19.98 1.56 -2.26
C PRO A 15 -18.50 1.75 -1.94
N ARG A 16 -17.70 0.72 -2.30
CA ARG A 16 -16.26 0.73 -2.05
C ARG A 16 -15.77 2.10 -2.51
N PRO A 17 -15.06 2.88 -1.68
CA PRO A 17 -14.59 4.19 -2.08
C PRO A 17 -13.91 4.06 -3.44
N LEU A 18 -14.38 4.81 -4.42
CA LEU A 18 -13.73 4.88 -5.73
C LEU A 18 -12.39 5.56 -5.50
N LEU A 19 -11.36 4.77 -5.26
CA LEU A 19 -10.01 5.27 -5.10
C LEU A 19 -9.58 5.92 -6.41
N SER A 20 -9.06 7.13 -6.31
CA SER A 20 -8.45 7.82 -7.43
C SER A 20 -7.01 7.34 -7.64
N ALA A 21 -6.46 7.61 -8.82
CA ALA A 21 -5.04 7.44 -9.05
C ALA A 21 -4.22 8.30 -8.06
N PRO A 22 -3.06 7.84 -7.58
CA PRO A 22 -2.45 6.55 -7.89
C PRO A 22 -2.94 5.37 -7.03
N PHE A 23 -3.71 5.63 -5.98
CA PHE A 23 -4.10 4.64 -4.97
C PHE A 23 -5.02 3.53 -5.50
N ALA A 24 -5.84 3.82 -6.51
CA ALA A 24 -6.66 2.83 -7.19
C ALA A 24 -5.86 1.62 -7.69
N TYR A 25 -4.59 1.85 -8.03
CA TYR A 25 -3.69 0.86 -8.61
C TYR A 25 -2.71 0.28 -7.60
N LEU A 26 -2.68 0.77 -6.36
CA LEU A 26 -1.77 0.30 -5.31
C LEU A 26 -2.41 -0.78 -4.45
N SER A 27 -1.75 -1.93 -4.33
CA SER A 27 -2.19 -3.00 -3.43
C SER A 27 -1.02 -3.69 -2.77
N LEU A 28 -1.24 -4.21 -1.56
CA LEU A 28 -0.36 -5.23 -0.96
C LEU A 28 -0.91 -6.60 -1.34
N ALA A 29 -0.08 -7.45 -1.90
CA ALA A 29 -0.44 -8.80 -2.33
C ALA A 29 0.64 -9.81 -1.94
N ALA A 30 0.38 -11.09 -2.19
CA ALA A 30 1.33 -12.18 -1.92
C ALA A 30 1.88 -12.14 -0.48
N CYS A 31 1.01 -11.83 0.49
CA CYS A 31 1.37 -11.75 1.89
C CYS A 31 1.76 -13.12 2.44
N ARG A 32 2.89 -13.17 3.15
CA ARG A 32 3.40 -14.36 3.83
C ARG A 32 3.64 -14.05 5.30
N ALA A 33 3.02 -14.83 6.17
CA ALA A 33 3.24 -14.77 7.60
C ALA A 33 4.39 -15.69 8.01
N TYR A 34 5.27 -15.21 8.89
CA TYR A 34 6.39 -15.95 9.47
C TYR A 34 6.15 -16.23 10.96
N ALA A 35 6.96 -17.12 11.55
CA ALA A 35 6.79 -17.66 12.91
C ALA A 35 6.89 -16.61 14.06
N SER A 36 7.16 -15.35 13.76
CA SER A 36 7.45 -14.28 14.73
C SER A 36 6.46 -13.10 14.67
N ASN A 37 5.23 -13.32 14.17
CA ASN A 37 4.25 -12.24 13.91
C ASN A 37 4.75 -11.18 12.92
N ILE A 38 5.73 -11.58 12.10
CA ILE A 38 6.19 -10.81 10.96
C ILE A 38 5.32 -11.24 9.78
N VAL A 39 4.71 -10.26 9.12
CA VAL A 39 4.09 -10.47 7.82
C VAL A 39 4.85 -9.67 6.79
N GLU A 40 5.14 -10.30 5.66
CA GLU A 40 5.72 -9.64 4.50
C GLU A 40 4.74 -9.72 3.34
N CYS A 41 4.40 -8.58 2.76
CA CYS A 41 3.63 -8.50 1.53
C CYS A 41 4.46 -7.87 0.42
N GLN A 42 4.08 -8.10 -0.82
CA GLN A 42 4.58 -7.36 -1.98
C GLN A 42 3.68 -6.15 -2.24
N LEU A 43 4.27 -4.96 -2.24
CA LEU A 43 3.60 -3.76 -2.76
C LEU A 43 3.63 -3.81 -4.29
N GLU A 44 2.46 -3.68 -4.88
CA GLU A 44 2.27 -3.72 -6.33
C GLU A 44 1.53 -2.46 -6.81
N TYR A 45 1.93 -1.96 -7.98
CA TYR A 45 1.22 -0.95 -8.75
C TYR A 45 0.69 -1.61 -10.03
N GLY A 46 -0.63 -1.75 -10.15
CA GLY A 46 -1.27 -2.49 -11.23
C GLY A 46 -2.47 -1.78 -11.84
N SER A 47 -2.40 -1.54 -13.13
CA SER A 47 -3.52 -1.04 -13.95
C SER A 47 -3.93 -2.07 -15.00
N GLN A 48 -4.88 -1.73 -15.86
CA GLN A 48 -5.25 -2.54 -17.02
C GLN A 48 -4.09 -2.81 -17.99
N PHE A 49 -3.01 -2.02 -17.94
CA PHE A 49 -1.86 -2.12 -18.84
C PHE A 49 -0.72 -2.97 -18.29
N GLY A 50 -0.83 -3.46 -17.06
CA GLY A 50 0.19 -4.32 -16.46
C GLY A 50 0.30 -4.15 -14.95
N ARG A 51 1.12 -5.01 -14.34
CA ARG A 51 1.43 -4.99 -12.92
C ARG A 51 2.93 -4.85 -12.70
N GLN A 52 3.31 -3.92 -11.84
CA GLN A 52 4.67 -3.67 -11.44
C GLN A 52 4.83 -3.98 -9.95
N ARG A 53 5.82 -4.82 -9.60
CA ARG A 53 6.23 -5.02 -8.21
C ARG A 53 7.08 -3.85 -7.75
N LEU A 54 6.61 -3.14 -6.74
CA LEU A 54 7.38 -2.08 -6.05
C LEU A 54 8.27 -2.65 -4.96
N GLY A 55 8.00 -3.87 -4.46
CA GLY A 55 8.89 -4.59 -3.56
C GLY A 55 8.26 -4.95 -2.21
N PRO A 56 9.03 -5.56 -1.30
CA PRO A 56 8.51 -6.06 -0.04
C PRO A 56 8.14 -4.93 0.91
N VAL A 57 7.10 -5.18 1.71
CA VAL A 57 6.66 -4.39 2.85
C VAL A 57 6.52 -5.36 4.01
N GLN A 58 7.32 -5.16 5.04
CA GLN A 58 7.28 -5.95 6.25
C GLN A 58 6.54 -5.20 7.34
N GLU A 59 5.66 -5.90 8.02
CA GLU A 59 4.95 -5.41 9.19
C GLU A 59 5.10 -6.39 10.34
N THR A 60 5.47 -5.86 11.50
CA THR A 60 5.48 -6.57 12.77
C THR A 60 4.22 -6.17 13.53
N GLY A 61 3.23 -7.06 13.66
CA GLY A 61 1.97 -6.71 14.32
C GLY A 61 0.76 -7.56 13.94
N ARG A 62 -0.43 -7.12 14.36
CA ARG A 62 -1.73 -7.79 14.10
C ARG A 62 -2.58 -7.12 13.01
N THR A 63 -2.10 -6.03 12.42
CA THR A 63 -2.78 -5.20 11.42
C THR A 63 -3.03 -5.97 10.12
N ILE A 64 -2.00 -6.65 9.62
CA ILE A 64 -2.16 -7.64 8.55
C ILE A 64 -2.58 -8.99 9.14
N GLY A 65 -3.88 -9.29 9.04
CA GLY A 65 -4.44 -10.60 9.37
C GLY A 65 -3.82 -11.75 8.57
N ARG A 66 -3.48 -12.85 9.24
CA ARG A 66 -2.82 -14.03 8.66
C ARG A 66 -3.57 -14.70 7.49
N GLY A 67 -4.87 -14.42 7.33
CA GLY A 67 -5.72 -15.02 6.29
C GLY A 67 -6.06 -14.11 5.11
N ALA A 68 -5.67 -12.84 5.15
CA ALA A 68 -5.98 -11.90 4.09
C ALA A 68 -4.81 -11.84 3.09
N ASN A 69 -5.07 -12.36 1.88
CA ASN A 69 -4.05 -12.50 0.83
C ASN A 69 -3.79 -11.19 0.07
N ARG A 70 -4.65 -10.17 0.26
CA ARG A 70 -4.57 -8.91 -0.49
C ARG A 70 -5.22 -7.75 0.27
N TYR A 71 -4.54 -6.61 0.26
CA TYR A 71 -5.00 -5.35 0.81
C TYR A 71 -4.97 -4.24 -0.23
N GLN A 72 -5.93 -3.34 -0.16
CA GLN A 72 -5.96 -2.14 -0.96
C GLN A 72 -5.29 -1.00 -0.19
N VAL A 73 -4.38 -0.26 -0.85
CA VAL A 73 -3.82 0.96 -0.27
C VAL A 73 -4.74 2.13 -0.62
N THR A 74 -5.16 2.91 0.38
CA THR A 74 -6.14 4.00 0.19
C THR A 74 -5.52 5.38 0.28
N SER A 75 -4.49 5.54 1.10
CA SER A 75 -3.70 6.77 1.19
C SER A 75 -2.31 6.47 1.71
N CYS A 76 -1.36 7.38 1.43
CA CYS A 76 -0.01 7.33 1.95
C CYS A 76 0.42 8.76 2.32
N TYR A 77 1.13 8.91 3.44
CA TYR A 77 1.73 10.17 3.84
C TYR A 77 3.20 9.97 4.21
N SER A 78 4.01 11.00 3.97
CA SER A 78 5.43 10.95 4.31
C SER A 78 5.58 10.86 5.83
N PHE A 79 6.43 9.94 6.28
CA PHE A 79 6.80 9.78 7.67
C PHE A 79 8.19 10.39 7.91
N PRO A 80 8.52 10.89 9.12
CA PRO A 80 9.84 11.41 9.43
C PRO A 80 10.97 10.48 8.97
N ARG A 81 12.01 11.09 8.41
CA ARG A 81 13.16 10.41 7.81
C ARG A 81 14.40 10.77 8.62
N ILE A 82 15.20 9.78 9.00
CA ILE A 82 16.53 10.04 9.58
C ILE A 82 17.49 10.52 8.48
N GLN A 83 17.38 9.96 7.27
CA GLN A 83 18.09 10.40 6.07
C GLN A 83 17.07 11.02 5.12
N LYS A 84 17.23 12.30 4.77
CA LYS A 84 16.23 13.07 4.01
C LYS A 84 15.93 12.42 2.65
N GLU A 85 16.96 11.84 2.05
CA GLU A 85 16.98 11.25 0.71
C GLU A 85 16.38 9.86 0.66
N LEU A 86 16.12 9.20 1.79
CA LEU A 86 15.44 7.92 1.85
C LEU A 86 14.01 8.09 2.37
N PRO A 87 13.00 8.02 1.48
CA PRO A 87 11.63 8.27 1.86
C PRO A 87 11.10 7.15 2.75
N ASN A 88 10.24 7.53 3.69
CA ASN A 88 9.40 6.62 4.45
C ASN A 88 7.96 7.06 4.24
N PHE A 89 7.05 6.11 4.03
CA PHE A 89 5.63 6.37 3.94
C PHE A 89 4.88 5.51 4.94
N VAL A 90 3.90 6.11 5.62
CA VAL A 90 2.85 5.33 6.28
C VAL A 90 1.64 5.32 5.37
N CYS A 91 1.15 4.14 5.04
CA CYS A 91 0.06 3.93 4.10
C CYS A 91 -1.11 3.24 4.78
N ARG A 92 -2.32 3.80 4.65
CA ARG A 92 -3.55 3.16 5.13
C ARG A 92 -3.96 2.03 4.21
N ILE A 93 -4.40 0.94 4.82
CA ILE A 93 -4.77 -0.29 4.12
C ILE A 93 -6.13 -0.79 4.55
N TYR A 94 -6.85 -1.36 3.59
CA TYR A 94 -8.14 -2.01 3.80
C TYR A 94 -8.11 -3.41 3.21
N ASP A 95 -8.79 -4.36 3.85
CA ASP A 95 -8.93 -5.70 3.32
C ASP A 95 -9.63 -5.67 1.95
N ALA A 96 -8.99 -6.26 0.94
CA ALA A 96 -9.47 -6.17 -0.43
C ALA A 96 -10.71 -7.05 -0.71
N ARG A 97 -11.20 -7.86 0.24
CA ARG A 97 -12.43 -8.64 0.10
C ARG A 97 -13.55 -8.04 0.93
N SER A 98 -13.32 -7.82 2.23
CA SER A 98 -14.33 -7.33 3.16
C SER A 98 -14.47 -5.80 3.13
N GLY A 99 -13.44 -5.07 2.70
CA GLY A 99 -13.40 -3.62 2.80
C GLY A 99 -13.27 -3.11 4.23
N ALA A 100 -12.93 -3.98 5.18
CA ALA A 100 -12.65 -3.60 6.56
C ALA A 100 -11.32 -2.83 6.64
N ASP A 101 -11.26 -1.85 7.53
CA ASP A 101 -10.00 -1.17 7.86
C ASP A 101 -9.00 -2.19 8.42
N ALA A 102 -7.80 -2.20 7.83
CA ALA A 102 -6.69 -3.08 8.23
C ALA A 102 -5.53 -2.27 8.85
N GLY A 103 -5.75 -0.99 9.12
CA GLY A 103 -4.77 -0.10 9.75
C GLY A 103 -3.80 0.50 8.75
N SER A 104 -2.52 0.55 9.11
CA SER A 104 -1.50 1.21 8.31
C SER A 104 -0.17 0.51 8.34
N VAL A 105 0.49 0.44 7.18
CA VAL A 105 1.83 -0.14 7.04
C VAL A 105 2.89 0.94 6.87
N LEU A 106 4.08 0.66 7.36
CA LEU A 106 5.25 1.53 7.17
C LEU A 106 6.12 0.98 6.02
N ILE A 107 6.23 1.78 4.96
CA ILE A 107 6.98 1.45 3.75
C ILE A 107 8.30 2.22 3.79
N LYS A 108 9.42 1.50 3.69
CA LYS A 108 10.78 2.05 3.80
C LYS A 108 11.68 1.56 2.65
N GLY A 109 12.90 2.09 2.62
CA GLY A 109 13.99 1.59 1.77
C GLY A 109 13.68 1.66 0.27
N GLY A 110 14.18 0.69 -0.50
CA GLY A 110 13.99 0.67 -1.96
C GLY A 110 12.52 0.60 -2.41
N THR A 111 11.64 -0.03 -1.61
CA THR A 111 10.19 -0.04 -1.87
C THR A 111 9.60 1.36 -1.75
N ALA A 112 9.99 2.11 -0.72
CA ALA A 112 9.55 3.50 -0.55
C ALA A 112 10.08 4.42 -1.65
N VAL A 113 11.32 4.24 -2.11
CA VAL A 113 11.88 4.99 -3.25
C VAL A 113 11.05 4.77 -4.52
N ARG A 114 10.68 3.51 -4.81
CA ARG A 114 9.83 3.20 -5.97
C ARG A 114 8.40 3.74 -5.81
N LEU A 115 7.82 3.65 -4.61
CA LEU A 115 6.52 4.25 -4.31
C LEU A 115 6.54 5.77 -4.47
N ALA A 116 7.59 6.45 -3.99
CA ALA A 116 7.73 7.90 -4.10
C ALA A 116 7.64 8.39 -5.56
N ARG A 117 8.23 7.64 -6.50
CA ARG A 117 8.13 7.93 -7.93
C ARG A 117 6.70 7.83 -8.46
N ILE A 118 5.93 6.85 -7.99
CA ILE A 118 4.50 6.71 -8.33
C ILE A 118 3.67 7.85 -7.73
N LEU A 119 4.01 8.29 -6.52
CA LEU A 119 3.34 9.41 -5.84
C LEU A 119 3.77 10.78 -6.37
N GLY A 120 4.72 10.85 -7.31
CA GLY A 120 5.21 12.11 -7.88
C GLY A 120 6.13 12.92 -6.94
N ASP A 121 6.82 12.26 -6.00
CA ASP A 121 7.80 12.93 -5.12
C ASP A 121 8.96 13.51 -5.94
N ARG A 122 8.99 14.85 -6.02
CA ARG A 122 9.98 15.59 -6.82
C ARG A 122 11.41 15.36 -6.35
N GLU A 123 11.65 15.26 -5.05
CA GLU A 123 13.02 15.05 -4.52
C GLU A 123 13.55 13.69 -4.99
N GLN A 124 12.70 12.65 -4.95
CA GLN A 124 13.09 11.30 -5.38
C GLN A 124 13.26 11.17 -6.90
N ILE A 125 12.48 11.91 -7.68
CA ILE A 125 12.63 11.97 -9.14
C ILE A 125 13.93 12.68 -9.50
N GLN A 126 14.26 13.78 -8.82
CA GLN A 126 15.50 14.52 -9.04
C GLN A 126 16.74 13.75 -8.57
N TYR A 127 16.63 13.02 -7.45
CA TYR A 127 17.74 12.24 -6.89
C TYR A 127 18.30 11.21 -7.87
N ARG A 128 17.48 10.64 -8.78
CA ARG A 128 17.96 9.76 -9.86
C ARG A 128 19.05 10.40 -10.73
N TRP A 129 19.02 11.72 -10.88
CA TRP A 129 19.94 12.49 -11.71
C TRP A 129 21.12 13.05 -10.92
N MET A 130 21.15 12.84 -9.61
CA MET A 130 22.26 13.22 -8.76
C MET A 130 23.11 11.98 -8.46
N PRO A 131 24.45 12.13 -8.42
CA PRO A 131 25.31 11.09 -7.89
C PRO A 131 24.85 10.69 -6.48
N ASP A 132 24.81 9.38 -6.22
CA ASP A 132 24.48 8.89 -4.89
C ASP A 132 25.56 9.34 -3.90
N LYS A 133 25.22 10.28 -3.01
CA LYS A 133 26.12 10.83 -2.00
C LYS A 133 26.62 9.78 -0.99
N TRP A 134 25.98 8.62 -0.94
CA TRP A 134 26.36 7.48 -0.09
C TRP A 134 26.95 6.32 -0.89
N SER A 135 27.05 6.45 -2.21
CA SER A 135 27.80 5.50 -3.02
C SER A 135 29.24 5.47 -2.53
N ARG A 136 29.66 4.33 -2.00
CA ARG A 136 31.06 4.07 -1.69
C ARG A 136 31.87 3.71 -2.94
N LEU A 137 31.19 3.52 -4.08
CA LEU A 137 31.82 3.38 -5.37
C LEU A 137 32.12 4.79 -5.86
N ARG A 138 33.41 5.13 -5.91
CA ARG A 138 33.90 6.26 -6.68
C ARG A 138 34.06 5.77 -8.12
N ASP A 139 33.57 6.57 -9.07
CA ASP A 139 33.83 6.37 -10.50
C ASP A 139 35.34 6.41 -10.79
#